data_AF-A0A0L0T4T6-F1
#
_entry.id   AF-A0A0L0T4T6-F1
#
_cell.length_a   1.000
_cell.length_b   1.000
_cell.length_c   1.000
_cell.angle_alpha   90.00
_cell.angle_beta   90.00
_cell.angle_gamma   90.00
#
_symmetry.space_group_name_H-M   'P 1'
#
loop_
_entity.id
_entity.type
_entity.pdbx_description
1 polymer ?
#
loop_
_entity_poly.entity_id
_entity_poly.type
_entity_poly.pdbx_seq_one_letter_code
_entity_poly.pdbx_strand_id
1 'polypeptide(L)'
;MPVADRLHLAIVYGREPPATQARAVRRWERATAAILRREAILGDLIAFEYTASQPLRFWDQRTQLLPEAAARAAWVRRLHAGDAAVHAAIDAIDAIALVGSAVTRGVAPVPVSYRGRLYREKMAHDYTELLHALVNPIQGERTGGLI
;
A
#
# COMPACT_ATOMS: atom_id res chain seq x y z
N MET A 1 -23.95 -1.87 1.59
CA MET A 1 -23.20 -3.14 1.57
C MET A 1 -21.71 -2.85 1.47
N PRO A 2 -20.88 -3.40 2.38
CA PRO A 2 -19.42 -3.26 2.35
C PRO A 2 -18.80 -3.62 0.99
N VAL A 3 -17.63 -3.03 0.68
CA VAL A 3 -16.89 -3.30 -0.57
C VAL A 3 -16.40 -4.74 -0.64
N ALA A 4 -15.94 -5.30 0.49
CA ALA A 4 -15.52 -6.70 0.59
C ALA A 4 -16.66 -7.66 0.23
N ASP A 5 -17.87 -7.41 0.75
CA ASP A 5 -19.05 -8.21 0.46
C ASP A 5 -19.46 -8.10 -1.01
N ARG A 6 -19.30 -6.91 -1.62
CA ARG A 6 -19.51 -6.73 -3.08
C ARG A 6 -18.55 -7.56 -3.92
N LEU A 7 -17.27 -7.58 -3.57
CA LEU A 7 -16.27 -8.38 -4.29
C LEU A 7 -16.52 -9.87 -4.12
N HIS A 8 -16.78 -10.32 -2.89
CA HIS A 8 -17.12 -11.71 -2.61
C HIS A 8 -18.37 -12.13 -3.39
N LEU A 9 -19.41 -11.29 -3.39
CA LEU A 9 -20.63 -11.56 -4.15
C LEU A 9 -20.38 -11.59 -5.67
N ALA A 10 -19.55 -10.69 -6.20
CA ALA A 10 -19.20 -10.67 -7.62
C ALA A 10 -18.37 -11.89 -8.03
N ILE A 11 -17.52 -12.42 -7.15
CA ILE A 11 -16.71 -13.61 -7.41
C ILE A 11 -17.54 -14.89 -7.27
N VAL A 12 -18.32 -15.01 -6.19
CA VAL A 12 -19.06 -16.24 -5.86
C VAL A 12 -20.37 -16.35 -6.63
N TYR A 13 -21.10 -15.24 -6.79
CA TYR A 13 -22.41 -15.21 -7.43
C TYR A 13 -22.42 -14.44 -8.75
N GLY A 14 -21.25 -14.00 -9.23
CA GLY A 14 -21.11 -13.47 -10.58
C GLY A 14 -21.38 -14.56 -11.60
N ARG A 15 -22.05 -14.21 -12.69
CA ARG A 15 -22.29 -15.12 -13.84
C ARG A 15 -21.11 -15.15 -14.82
N GLU A 16 -19.93 -14.70 -14.38
CA GLU A 16 -18.72 -14.67 -15.19
C GLU A 16 -18.23 -16.08 -15.50
N PRO A 17 -17.62 -16.33 -16.67
CA PRO A 17 -17.01 -17.61 -16.97
C PRO A 17 -15.96 -18.00 -15.90
N PRO A 18 -15.84 -19.28 -15.52
CA PRO A 18 -14.87 -19.72 -14.51
C PRO A 18 -13.44 -19.26 -14.78
N ALA A 19 -13.04 -19.17 -16.05
CA ALA A 19 -11.73 -18.67 -16.47
C ALA A 19 -11.52 -17.18 -16.11
N THR A 20 -12.56 -16.35 -16.25
CA THR A 20 -12.53 -14.92 -15.89
C THR A 20 -12.46 -14.75 -14.39
N GLN A 21 -13.26 -15.52 -13.63
CA GLN A 21 -13.22 -15.52 -12.16
C GLN A 21 -11.84 -15.95 -11.63
N ALA A 22 -11.28 -17.04 -12.16
CA ALA A 22 -9.94 -17.49 -11.79
C ALA A 22 -8.85 -16.47 -12.13
N ARG A 23 -9.01 -15.73 -13.24
CA ARG A 23 -8.10 -14.62 -13.59
C ARG A 23 -8.23 -13.47 -12.58
N ALA A 24 -9.45 -13.14 -12.16
CA ALA A 24 -9.70 -12.10 -11.16
C ALA A 24 -9.04 -12.43 -9.82
N VAL A 25 -9.27 -13.64 -9.30
CA VAL A 25 -8.64 -14.12 -8.06
C VAL A 25 -7.12 -14.01 -8.13
N ARG A 26 -6.49 -14.51 -9.20
CA ARG A 26 -5.03 -14.42 -9.38
C ARG A 26 -4.50 -12.99 -9.44
N ARG A 27 -5.25 -12.06 -10.02
CA ARG A 27 -4.83 -10.63 -10.07
C ARG A 27 -4.93 -9.99 -8.68
N TRP A 28 -5.99 -10.31 -7.93
CA TRP A 28 -6.12 -9.89 -6.54
C TRP A 28 -4.99 -10.44 -5.65
N GLU A 29 -4.69 -11.73 -5.74
CA GLU A 29 -3.56 -12.35 -5.02
C GLU A 29 -2.22 -11.66 -5.34
N ARG A 30 -1.98 -11.37 -6.62
CA ARG A 30 -0.76 -10.65 -7.06
C ARG A 30 -0.69 -9.24 -6.50
N ALA A 31 -1.81 -8.51 -6.51
CA ALA A 31 -1.87 -7.17 -5.93
C ALA A 31 -1.64 -7.20 -4.42
N THR A 32 -2.28 -8.12 -3.70
CA THR A 32 -2.05 -8.32 -2.26
C THR A 32 -0.57 -8.61 -1.98
N ALA A 33 0.05 -9.52 -2.74
CA ALA A 33 1.47 -9.82 -2.56
C ALA A 33 2.38 -8.62 -2.87
N ALA A 34 2.07 -7.83 -3.90
CA ALA A 34 2.81 -6.60 -4.22
C ALA A 34 2.68 -5.56 -3.09
N ILE A 35 1.47 -5.35 -2.59
CA ILE A 35 1.16 -4.44 -1.48
C ILE A 35 1.93 -4.86 -0.23
N LEU A 36 1.85 -6.13 0.18
CA LEU A 36 2.54 -6.62 1.37
C LEU A 36 4.07 -6.45 1.28
N ARG A 37 4.66 -6.75 0.12
CA ARG A 37 6.10 -6.52 -0.10
C ARG A 37 6.46 -5.05 0.00
N ARG A 38 5.65 -4.17 -0.59
CA ARG A 38 5.87 -2.73 -0.57
C ARG A 38 5.74 -2.17 0.86
N GLU A 39 4.74 -2.60 1.62
CA GLU A 39 4.58 -2.20 3.03
C GLU A 39 5.73 -2.71 3.92
N ALA A 40 6.27 -3.89 3.66
CA ALA A 40 7.47 -4.38 4.35
C ALA A 40 8.69 -3.47 4.08
N ILE A 41 8.91 -3.07 2.82
CA ILE A 41 9.98 -2.13 2.45
C ILE A 41 9.78 -0.77 3.14
N LEU A 42 8.54 -0.27 3.19
CA LEU A 42 8.23 0.97 3.90
C LEU A 42 8.52 0.82 5.41
N GLY A 43 8.11 -0.28 6.04
CA GLY A 43 8.40 -0.56 7.44
C GLY A 43 9.89 -0.56 7.76
N ASP A 44 10.69 -1.23 6.92
CA ASP A 44 12.15 -1.24 7.06
C ASP A 44 12.76 0.16 6.90
N LEU A 45 12.25 0.96 5.94
CA LEU A 45 12.68 2.35 5.76
C LEU A 45 12.29 3.22 6.97
N ILE A 46 11.09 3.05 7.54
CA ILE A 46 10.68 3.78 8.74
C ILE A 46 11.62 3.48 9.89
N ALA A 47 11.96 2.20 10.11
CA ALA A 47 12.89 1.80 11.17
C ALA A 47 14.28 2.40 10.94
N PHE A 48 14.77 2.38 9.70
CA PHE A 48 16.03 3.02 9.31
C PHE A 48 16.02 4.52 9.59
N GLU A 49 14.98 5.24 9.16
CA GLU A 49 14.92 6.70 9.35
C GLU A 49 14.72 7.07 10.81
N TYR A 50 14.06 6.25 11.64
CA TYR A 50 13.96 6.50 13.07
C TYR A 50 15.33 6.54 13.75
N THR A 51 16.22 5.59 13.42
CA THR A 51 17.60 5.58 13.91
C THR A 51 18.40 6.73 13.30
N ALA A 52 18.26 6.95 12.00
CA ALA A 52 18.97 8.03 11.33
C ALA A 52 18.48 9.42 11.80
N SER A 53 17.25 9.60 12.25
CA SER A 53 16.80 10.93 12.64
C SER A 53 17.24 11.34 14.05
N GLN A 54 17.89 10.45 14.82
CA GLN A 54 18.31 10.74 16.19
C GLN A 54 19.42 11.81 16.22
N PRO A 55 19.22 12.96 16.90
CA PRO A 55 20.25 14.00 16.97
C PRO A 55 21.55 13.52 17.64
N LEU A 56 21.43 12.64 18.63
CA LEU A 56 22.56 12.14 19.41
C LEU A 56 23.59 11.36 18.56
N ARG A 57 23.21 10.87 17.37
CA ARG A 57 24.11 10.12 16.48
C ARG A 57 25.34 10.91 16.04
N PHE A 58 25.25 12.25 15.98
CA PHE A 58 26.38 13.09 15.57
C PHE A 58 27.49 13.15 16.62
N TRP A 59 27.19 12.76 17.86
CA TRP A 59 28.17 12.63 18.93
C TRP A 59 28.75 11.22 19.05
N ASP A 60 28.22 10.23 18.31
CA ASP A 60 28.79 8.89 18.22
C ASP A 60 29.83 8.83 17.08
N GLN A 61 31.09 8.61 17.44
CA GLN A 61 32.21 8.48 16.50
C GLN A 61 32.10 7.25 15.58
N ARG A 62 31.19 6.31 15.87
CA ARG A 62 30.91 5.14 15.03
C ARG A 62 29.94 5.45 13.90
N THR A 63 29.25 6.60 13.94
CA THR A 63 28.26 6.98 12.92
C THR A 63 28.94 7.26 11.58
N GLN A 64 28.56 6.53 10.54
CA GLN A 64 29.08 6.71 9.19
C GLN A 64 28.06 7.43 8.28
N LEU A 65 28.14 8.76 8.22
CA LEU A 65 27.15 9.61 7.54
C LEU A 65 27.08 9.40 6.01
N LEU A 66 28.21 9.20 5.34
CA LEU A 66 28.27 8.98 3.89
C LEU A 66 27.64 7.62 3.48
N PRO A 67 28.03 6.48 4.09
CA PRO A 67 27.35 5.20 3.88
C PRO A 67 25.85 5.26 4.20
N GLU A 68 25.46 5.98 5.26
CA GLU A 68 24.05 6.14 5.62
C GLU A 68 23.27 6.87 4.52
N ALA A 69 23.79 7.98 3.98
CA ALA A 69 23.14 8.69 2.87
C ALA A 69 22.98 7.80 1.63
N ALA A 70 23.98 6.97 1.32
CA ALA A 70 23.90 5.99 0.24
C ALA A 70 22.85 4.91 0.51
N ALA A 71 22.77 4.41 1.74
CA ALA A 71 21.76 3.44 2.18
C ALA A 71 20.33 4.02 2.09
N ARG A 72 20.13 5.27 2.51
CA ARG A 72 18.87 6.00 2.35
C ARG A 72 18.43 6.05 0.90
N ALA A 73 19.33 6.46 0.01
CA ALA A 73 19.05 6.50 -1.43
C ALA A 73 18.69 5.10 -1.98
N ALA A 74 19.32 4.04 -1.48
CA ALA A 74 18.98 2.67 -1.85
C ALA A 74 17.57 2.26 -1.38
N TRP A 75 17.19 2.61 -0.16
CA TRP A 75 15.83 2.35 0.34
C TRP A 75 14.76 3.10 -0.44
N VAL A 76 14.97 4.38 -0.73
CA VAL A 76 14.04 5.18 -1.54
C VAL A 76 13.86 4.56 -2.93
N ARG A 77 14.95 4.10 -3.57
CA ARG A 77 14.86 3.36 -4.84
C ARG A 77 14.06 2.06 -4.72
N ARG A 78 14.27 1.30 -3.63
CA ARG A 78 13.51 0.05 -3.36
C ARG A 78 12.02 0.35 -3.16
N LEU A 79 11.69 1.43 -2.44
CA LEU A 79 10.31 1.86 -2.24
C LEU A 79 9.65 2.22 -3.58
N HIS A 80 10.30 3.04 -4.41
CA HIS A 80 9.78 3.39 -5.74
C HIS A 80 9.59 2.18 -6.66
N ALA A 81 10.52 1.20 -6.61
CA ALA A 81 10.34 -0.05 -7.35
C ALA A 81 9.13 -0.85 -6.82
N GLY A 82 8.92 -0.87 -5.49
CA GLY A 82 7.73 -1.42 -4.85
C GLY A 82 6.45 -0.70 -5.27
N ASP A 83 6.48 0.63 -5.32
CA ASP A 83 5.35 1.45 -5.75
C ASP A 83 4.96 1.14 -7.19
N ALA A 84 5.93 1.09 -8.10
CA ALA A 84 5.70 0.72 -9.50
C ALA A 84 5.09 -0.68 -9.64
N ALA A 85 5.55 -1.65 -8.85
CA ALA A 85 5.01 -3.00 -8.84
C ALA A 85 3.56 -3.05 -8.35
N VAL A 86 3.21 -2.23 -7.34
CA VAL A 86 1.83 -2.11 -6.88
C VAL A 86 0.96 -1.45 -7.95
N HIS A 87 1.39 -0.33 -8.54
CA HIS A 87 0.64 0.34 -9.60
C HIS A 87 0.31 -0.62 -10.74
N ALA A 88 1.30 -1.36 -11.24
CA ALA A 88 1.09 -2.36 -12.28
C ALA A 88 0.09 -3.47 -11.86
N ALA A 89 0.10 -3.88 -10.58
CA ALA A 89 -0.85 -4.88 -10.09
C ALA A 89 -2.28 -4.34 -9.97
N ILE A 90 -2.45 -3.08 -9.56
CA ILE A 90 -3.76 -2.42 -9.52
C ILE A 90 -4.28 -2.18 -10.95
N ASP A 91 -3.43 -1.73 -11.87
CA ASP A 91 -3.81 -1.58 -13.29
C ASP A 91 -4.29 -2.92 -13.89
N ALA A 92 -3.65 -4.01 -13.49
CA ALA A 92 -4.08 -5.34 -13.89
C ALA A 92 -5.46 -5.70 -13.30
N ILE A 93 -5.78 -5.30 -12.07
CA ILE A 93 -7.14 -5.48 -11.50
C ILE A 93 -8.15 -4.63 -12.27
N ASP A 94 -7.84 -3.34 -12.49
CA ASP A 94 -8.71 -2.39 -13.20
C ASP A 94 -9.04 -2.86 -14.63
N ALA A 95 -8.11 -3.58 -15.26
CA ALA A 95 -8.33 -4.20 -16.57
C ALA A 95 -9.29 -5.42 -16.57
N ILE A 96 -9.83 -5.84 -15.43
CA ILE A 96 -10.91 -6.84 -15.37
C ILE A 96 -12.24 -6.11 -15.19
N ALA A 97 -13.04 -6.08 -16.26
CA ALA A 97 -14.47 -5.80 -16.12
C ALA A 97 -15.15 -7.05 -15.53
N LEU A 98 -15.55 -6.98 -14.26
CA LEU A 98 -16.47 -7.96 -13.67
C LEU A 98 -17.89 -7.41 -13.83
N VAL A 99 -18.76 -8.13 -14.55
CA VAL A 99 -20.18 -7.77 -14.66
C VAL A 99 -20.91 -8.26 -13.41
N GLY A 100 -21.54 -7.33 -12.68
CA GLY A 100 -22.39 -7.66 -11.54
C GLY A 100 -23.59 -8.51 -11.93
N SER A 101 -24.16 -9.25 -10.96
CA SER A 101 -25.40 -10.01 -11.16
C SER A 101 -26.54 -9.08 -11.64
N ALA A 102 -27.52 -9.63 -12.37
CA ALA A 102 -28.66 -8.88 -12.92
C ALA A 102 -29.48 -8.06 -11.89
N VAL A 103 -29.33 -8.37 -10.59
CA VAL A 103 -29.94 -7.61 -9.47
C VAL A 103 -29.20 -6.29 -9.20
N THR A 104 -27.93 -6.21 -9.56
CA THR A 104 -27.06 -5.04 -9.42
C THR A 104 -26.68 -4.56 -10.82
N ARG A 105 -27.55 -3.78 -11.47
CA ARG A 105 -27.26 -3.19 -12.79
C ARG A 105 -25.99 -2.33 -12.70
N GLY A 106 -24.85 -2.87 -13.12
CA GLY A 106 -23.62 -2.11 -13.33
C GLY A 106 -22.36 -2.94 -13.12
N VAL A 107 -21.35 -2.69 -13.98
CA VAL A 107 -19.95 -2.99 -13.67
C VAL A 107 -19.59 -2.06 -12.52
N ALA A 108 -19.63 -2.56 -11.28
CA ALA A 108 -19.17 -1.78 -10.14
C ALA A 108 -17.66 -1.97 -10.04
N PRO A 109 -16.83 -0.96 -10.36
CA PRO A 109 -15.41 -1.04 -10.09
C PRO A 109 -15.23 -1.27 -8.58
N VAL A 110 -14.47 -2.31 -8.23
CA VAL A 110 -14.07 -2.58 -6.84
C VAL A 110 -12.66 -2.01 -6.68
N PRO A 111 -12.51 -0.76 -6.22
CA PRO A 111 -11.19 -0.16 -6.10
C PRO A 111 -10.38 -0.84 -5.00
N VAL A 112 -9.07 -0.94 -5.23
CA VAL A 112 -8.12 -1.34 -4.19
C VAL A 112 -8.00 -0.20 -3.18
N SER A 113 -8.48 -0.44 -1.96
CA SER A 113 -8.53 0.57 -0.89
C SER A 113 -8.03 0.02 0.44
N TYR A 114 -7.56 0.91 1.30
CA TYR A 114 -7.14 0.63 2.67
C TYR A 114 -7.80 1.64 3.60
N ARG A 115 -8.54 1.17 4.61
CA ARG A 115 -9.28 2.00 5.59
C ARG A 115 -10.10 3.14 4.94
N GLY A 116 -10.76 2.85 3.82
CA GLY A 116 -11.61 3.81 3.10
C GLY A 116 -10.88 4.77 2.16
N ARG A 117 -9.54 4.75 2.10
CA ARG A 117 -8.72 5.53 1.17
C ARG A 117 -8.27 4.67 0.00
N LEU A 118 -8.20 5.24 -1.22
CA LEU A 118 -7.63 4.51 -2.35
C LEU A 118 -6.16 4.19 -2.08
N TYR A 119 -5.73 2.98 -2.41
CA TYR A 119 -4.37 2.57 -2.07
C TYR A 119 -3.31 3.41 -2.81
N ARG A 120 -3.57 3.82 -4.06
CA ARG A 120 -2.70 4.74 -4.80
C ARG A 120 -2.54 6.10 -4.10
N GLU A 121 -3.62 6.62 -3.50
CA GLU A 121 -3.57 7.88 -2.75
C GLU A 121 -2.79 7.72 -1.44
N LYS A 122 -2.98 6.60 -0.73
CA LYS A 122 -2.18 6.25 0.46
C LYS A 122 -0.69 6.28 0.12
N MET A 123 -0.28 5.55 -0.93
CA MET A 123 1.12 5.45 -1.34
C MET A 123 1.76 6.81 -1.61
N ALA A 124 1.03 7.71 -2.28
CA ALA A 124 1.50 9.05 -2.59
C ALA A 124 1.81 9.90 -1.35
N HIS A 125 1.23 9.55 -0.20
CA HIS A 125 1.41 10.30 1.05
C HIS A 125 2.28 9.57 2.07
N ASP A 126 2.46 8.25 1.96
CA ASP A 126 3.19 7.45 2.96
C ASP A 126 4.59 8.00 3.30
N TYR A 127 5.36 8.43 2.29
CA TYR A 127 6.71 8.98 2.54
C TYR A 127 6.66 10.35 3.22
N THR A 128 5.72 11.21 2.81
CA THR A 128 5.51 12.53 3.43
C THR A 128 5.01 12.38 4.88
N GLU A 129 4.06 11.47 5.11
CA GLU A 129 3.54 11.13 6.44
C GLU A 129 4.65 10.57 7.35
N LEU A 130 5.55 9.73 6.83
CA LEU A 130 6.76 9.28 7.52
C LEU A 130 7.64 10.46 7.96
N LEU A 131 8.00 11.35 7.02
CA LEU A 131 8.86 12.50 7.33
C LEU A 131 8.20 13.41 8.38
N HIS A 132 6.89 13.63 8.29
CA HIS A 132 6.16 14.40 9.30
C HIS A 132 6.18 13.73 10.68
N ALA A 133 6.03 12.41 10.75
CA ALA A 133 6.06 11.67 12.01
C ALA A 133 7.44 11.75 12.69
N LEU A 134 8.52 11.77 11.92
CA LEU A 134 9.89 11.90 12.45
C LEU A 134 10.19 13.30 13.00
N VAL A 135 9.63 14.35 12.39
CA VAL A 135 9.82 15.75 12.83
C VAL A 135 8.91 16.09 14.02
N ASN A 136 7.71 15.53 14.08
CA ASN A 136 6.71 15.81 15.12
C ASN A 136 6.30 14.54 15.88
N PRO A 137 7.19 13.94 16.70
CA PRO A 137 6.90 12.70 17.41
C PRO A 137 5.76 12.81 18.45
N ILE A 138 5.34 14.02 18.82
CA ILE A 138 4.35 14.29 19.87
C ILE A 138 2.88 14.09 19.38
N GLN A 139 2.62 13.94 18.08
CA GLN A 139 1.24 13.84 17.56
C GLN A 139 0.74 12.41 17.26
N GLY A 140 1.57 11.39 17.45
CA GLY A 140 1.25 9.99 17.09
C GLY A 140 0.16 9.30 17.93
N GLU A 141 -0.29 9.88 19.04
CA GLU A 141 -1.30 9.27 19.93
C GLU A 141 -2.72 9.88 19.80
N ARG A 142 -2.99 10.81 18.88
CA ARG A 142 -4.30 11.48 18.79
C ARG A 142 -5.08 11.22 17.50
N THR A 143 -5.14 9.99 17.01
CA THR A 143 -6.18 9.55 16.07
C THR A 143 -6.47 8.05 16.25
N GLY A 144 -6.69 7.65 17.49
CA GLY A 144 -7.08 6.30 17.87
C GLY A 144 -8.16 6.32 18.95
N GLY A 145 -9.29 6.96 18.66
CA GLY A 145 -10.44 6.96 19.55
C GLY A 145 -11.29 8.21 19.39
N LEU A 146 -12.41 8.08 18.68
CA LEU A 146 -13.76 8.34 19.19
C LEU A 146 -14.74 8.43 18.01
N ILE A 147 -15.73 7.54 18.09
CA ILE A 147 -17.01 7.44 17.34
C ILE A 147 -16.92 6.78 15.97
#